data_AF-A0A7L5SX47-F1
#
_entry.id   AF-A0A7L5SX47-F1
#
_cell.length_a   1.000
_cell.length_b   1.000
_cell.length_c   1.000
_cell.angle_alpha   90.00
_cell.angle_beta   90.00
_cell.angle_gamma   90.00
#
_symmetry.space_group_name_H-M   'P 1'
#
loop_
_entity.id
_entity.type
_entity.pdbx_description
1 polymer ?
#
loop_
_entity_poly.entity_id
_entity_poly.type
_entity_poly.pdbx_seq_one_letter_code
_entity_poly.pdbx_strand_id
1 'polypeptide(L)'
;MAQAARPQHGLLSFLDTDGKSHPVENAIAVATLLIGLISFVTAYFPGLHLVSSWTGLIGMLGGAWGQLISATTGERFLLIIGLGASGVGFYLGMAHGGLFGGLLG
;
A
#
# COMPACT_ATOMS: atom_id res chain seq x y z
N MET A 1 37.76 6.79 12.45
CA MET A 1 37.47 5.91 11.30
C MET A 1 36.32 6.54 10.54
N ALA A 2 36.61 7.25 9.44
CA ALA A 2 35.59 7.87 8.60
C ALA A 2 35.05 6.80 7.65
N GLN A 3 33.98 6.12 8.05
CA GLN A 3 33.26 5.24 7.15
C GLN A 3 32.54 6.13 6.12
N ALA A 4 33.02 6.12 4.88
CA ALA A 4 32.36 6.80 3.78
C ALA A 4 30.91 6.31 3.70
N ALA A 5 29.95 7.16 4.06
CA ALA A 5 28.55 6.91 3.82
C ALA A 5 28.39 6.74 2.31
N ARG A 6 28.27 5.50 1.83
CA ARG A 6 27.86 5.23 0.46
C ARG A 6 26.49 5.88 0.31
N PRO A 7 26.31 6.91 -0.53
CA PRO A 7 24.99 7.45 -0.75
C PRO A 7 24.22 6.37 -1.50
N GLN A 8 23.33 5.68 -0.78
CA GLN A 8 22.38 4.75 -1.36
C GLN A 8 21.35 5.59 -2.13
N HIS A 9 21.71 6.02 -3.34
CA HIS A 9 20.79 6.65 -4.29
C HIS A 9 19.82 5.60 -4.85
N GLY A 10 19.01 5.01 -3.97
CA GLY A 10 17.86 4.22 -4.37
C GLY A 10 16.75 5.15 -4.86
N LEU A 11 15.94 4.68 -5.81
CA LEU A 11 14.77 5.41 -6.33
C LEU A 11 13.80 5.88 -5.23
N LEU A 12 13.86 5.28 -4.03
CA LEU A 12 12.99 5.58 -2.89
C LEU A 12 13.63 6.47 -1.83
N SER A 13 14.88 6.90 -2.02
CA SER A 13 15.61 7.76 -1.06
C SER A 13 14.96 9.12 -0.83
N PHE A 14 14.02 9.54 -1.68
CA PHE A 14 13.24 10.76 -1.47
C PHE A 14 12.30 10.67 -0.25
N LEU A 15 11.98 9.46 0.22
CA LEU A 15 11.19 9.24 1.43
C LEU A 15 12.03 9.33 2.70
N ASP A 16 13.36 9.18 2.60
CA ASP A 16 14.34 9.23 3.69
C ASP A 16 14.59 10.67 4.18
N THR A 17 13.52 11.39 4.57
CA THR A 17 13.56 12.81 4.96
C THR A 17 14.37 13.10 6.23
N ASP A 18 14.67 12.09 7.02
CA ASP A 18 15.49 12.18 8.24
C ASP A 18 17.00 11.94 7.97
N GLY A 19 17.38 11.71 6.71
CA GLY A 19 18.76 11.47 6.30
C GLY A 19 19.28 10.07 6.60
N LYS A 20 18.42 9.14 7.02
CA LYS A 20 18.75 7.72 7.24
C LYS A 20 18.00 6.86 6.24
N SER A 21 18.63 5.81 5.74
CA SER A 21 17.98 4.92 4.77
C SER A 21 17.01 3.95 5.46
N HIS A 22 15.75 3.95 5.01
CA HIS A 22 14.68 3.06 5.48
C HIS A 22 14.15 2.17 4.34
N PRO A 23 14.97 1.25 3.80
CA PRO A 23 14.63 0.53 2.56
C PRO A 23 13.39 -0.37 2.70
N VAL A 24 13.11 -0.90 3.89
CA VAL A 24 11.98 -1.80 4.14
C VAL A 24 10.69 -1.00 4.27
N GLU A 25 10.71 0.08 5.04
CA GLU A 25 9.61 0.99 5.27
C GLU A 25 9.20 1.67 3.97
N ASN A 26 10.18 2.14 3.18
CA ASN A 26 9.96 2.71 1.86
C ASN A 26 9.33 1.71 0.89
N ALA A 27 9.80 0.45 0.90
CA ALA A 27 9.23 -0.59 0.07
C ALA A 27 7.78 -0.90 0.47
N ILE A 28 7.47 -0.96 1.77
CA ILE A 28 6.11 -1.19 2.28
C ILE A 28 5.20 -0.02 1.92
N ALA A 29 5.65 1.23 2.06
CA ALA A 29 4.88 2.40 1.68
C ALA A 29 4.50 2.41 0.20
N VAL A 30 5.48 2.16 -0.69
CA VAL A 30 5.25 2.11 -2.14
C VAL A 30 4.40 0.89 -2.53
N ALA A 31 4.68 -0.28 -1.97
CA ALA A 31 3.89 -1.49 -2.24
C ALA A 31 2.43 -1.30 -1.83
N THR A 32 2.18 -0.71 -0.65
CA THR A 32 0.82 -0.38 -0.18
C THR A 32 0.12 0.56 -1.14
N LEU A 33 0.80 1.61 -1.60
CA LEU A 33 0.23 2.55 -2.58
C LEU A 33 -0.14 1.85 -3.89
N LEU A 34 0.74 1.01 -4.42
CA LEU A 34 0.50 0.28 -5.67
C LEU A 34 -0.64 -0.73 -5.53
N ILE A 35 -0.68 -1.48 -4.43
CA ILE A 35 -1.77 -2.43 -4.13
C ILE A 35 -3.10 -1.67 -3.98
N GLY A 36 -3.10 -0.54 -3.26
CA GLY A 36 -4.28 0.32 -3.13
C GLY A 36 -4.77 0.87 -4.45
N LEU A 37 -3.85 1.30 -5.33
CA LEU A 37 -4.18 1.75 -6.68
C LEU A 37 -4.80 0.61 -7.52
N ILE A 38 -4.24 -0.60 -7.46
CA ILE A 38 -4.81 -1.77 -8.15
C ILE A 38 -6.22 -2.04 -7.63
N SER A 39 -6.42 -2.05 -6.31
CA SER A 39 -7.74 -2.25 -5.71
C SER A 39 -8.74 -1.19 -6.18
N PHE A 40 -8.36 0.08 -6.10
CA PHE A 40 -9.21 1.20 -6.50
C PHE A 40 -9.58 1.16 -7.99
N VAL A 41 -8.62 0.90 -8.88
CA VAL A 41 -8.88 0.84 -10.33
C VAL A 41 -9.73 -0.37 -10.70
N THR A 42 -9.45 -1.54 -10.11
CA THR A 42 -10.22 -2.76 -10.40
C THR A 42 -11.65 -2.70 -9.89
N ALA A 43 -11.92 -1.90 -8.85
CA ALA A 43 -13.27 -1.68 -8.32
C ALA A 43 -14.27 -1.11 -9.32
N TYR A 44 -13.81 -0.38 -10.35
CA TYR A 44 -14.68 0.17 -11.40
C TYR A 44 -15.26 -0.91 -12.33
N PHE A 45 -14.68 -2.12 -12.33
CA PHE A 45 -15.09 -3.21 -13.19
C PHE A 45 -15.82 -4.25 -12.35
N PRO A 46 -17.16 -4.41 -12.49
CA PRO A 46 -17.93 -5.36 -11.69
C PRO A 46 -17.42 -6.80 -11.78
N GLY A 47 -16.83 -7.19 -12.91
CA GLY A 47 -16.22 -8.52 -13.11
C GLY A 47 -14.90 -8.74 -12.38
N LEU A 48 -14.26 -7.70 -11.85
CA LEU A 48 -12.97 -7.77 -11.14
C LEU A 48 -13.12 -7.60 -9.61
N HIS A 49 -14.34 -7.74 -9.09
CA HIS A 49 -14.63 -7.59 -7.66
C HIS A 49 -13.79 -8.49 -6.76
N LEU A 50 -13.41 -9.69 -7.22
CA LEU A 50 -12.56 -10.60 -6.46
C LEU A 50 -11.15 -10.02 -6.28
N VAL A 51 -10.57 -9.49 -7.35
CA VAL A 51 -9.27 -8.81 -7.33
C VAL A 51 -9.35 -7.56 -6.48
N SER A 52 -10.37 -6.73 -6.69
CA SER A 52 -10.60 -5.50 -5.93
C SER A 52 -10.70 -5.77 -4.44
N SER A 53 -11.45 -6.79 -4.04
CA SER A 53 -11.65 -7.18 -2.64
C SER A 53 -10.36 -7.71 -2.01
N TRP A 54 -9.66 -8.66 -2.66
CA TRP A 54 -8.44 -9.23 -2.08
C TRP A 54 -7.31 -8.22 -2.01
N THR A 55 -7.07 -7.47 -3.08
CA THR A 55 -6.04 -6.42 -3.09
C THR A 55 -6.38 -5.30 -2.12
N GLY A 56 -7.66 -4.93 -1.99
CA GLY A 56 -8.13 -3.96 -1.00
C GLY A 56 -7.87 -4.43 0.42
N LEU A 57 -8.21 -5.68 0.75
CA LEU A 57 -7.95 -6.26 2.06
C LEU A 57 -6.45 -6.33 2.38
N ILE A 58 -5.64 -6.85 1.46
CA ILE A 58 -4.19 -6.96 1.63
C ILE A 58 -3.56 -5.57 1.80
N GLY A 59 -3.97 -4.60 0.98
CA GLY A 59 -3.46 -3.23 1.07
C GLY A 59 -3.91 -2.53 2.35
N MET A 60 -5.10 -2.82 2.88
CA MET A 60 -5.53 -2.33 4.19
C MET A 60 -4.67 -2.91 5.32
N LEU A 61 -4.42 -4.21 5.33
CA LEU A 61 -3.60 -4.86 6.36
C LEU A 61 -2.14 -4.40 6.28
N GLY A 62 -1.56 -4.41 5.08
CA GLY A 62 -0.18 -3.97 4.84
C GLY A 62 0.00 -2.48 5.14
N GLY A 63 -0.96 -1.64 4.76
CA GLY A 63 -0.93 -0.21 5.04
C GLY A 63 -1.09 0.12 6.52
N ALA A 64 -1.97 -0.58 7.24
CA ALA A 64 -2.14 -0.42 8.68
C ALA A 64 -0.87 -0.83 9.43
N TRP A 65 -0.24 -1.95 9.03
CA TRP A 65 1.05 -2.34 9.58
C TRP A 65 2.15 -1.32 9.25
N GLY A 66 2.20 -0.84 8.01
CA GLY A 66 3.13 0.19 7.57
C GLY A 66 3.05 1.47 8.39
N GLN A 67 1.84 1.90 8.78
CA GLN A 67 1.66 3.05 9.67
C GLN A 67 2.38 2.87 11.01
N LEU A 68 2.36 1.65 11.57
CA LEU A 68 2.95 1.35 12.88
C LEU A 68 4.48 1.34 12.86
N ILE A 69 5.09 0.98 11.73
CA ILE A 69 6.55 0.85 11.61
C ILE A 69 7.22 2.04 10.90
N SER A 70 6.44 2.92 10.27
CA SER A 70 6.94 4.06 9.50
C SER A 70 7.85 4.99 10.31
N ALA A 71 9.00 5.31 9.71
CA ALA A 71 10.02 6.18 10.29
C ALA A 71 9.79 7.65 9.90
N THR A 72 9.35 7.90 8.66
CA THR A 72 9.26 9.25 8.10
C THR A 72 7.82 9.71 7.84
N THR A 73 7.64 11.03 7.73
CA THR A 73 6.32 11.59 7.38
C THR A 73 5.93 11.29 5.93
N GLY A 74 6.92 11.21 5.03
CA GLY A 74 6.69 10.87 3.62
C GLY A 74 6.10 9.47 3.46
N GLU A 75 6.68 8.48 4.14
CA GLU A 75 6.14 7.11 4.18
C GLU A 75 4.69 7.08 4.69
N ARG A 76 4.42 7.75 5.82
CA ARG A 76 3.08 7.82 6.42
C ARG A 76 2.06 8.38 5.45
N PHE A 77 2.42 9.42 4.72
CA PHE A 77 1.53 10.04 3.76
C PHE A 77 1.20 9.10 2.59
N LEU A 78 2.20 8.42 2.02
CA LEU A 78 1.96 7.42 0.98
C LEU A 78 1.10 6.25 1.47
N LEU A 79 1.37 5.78 2.69
CA LEU A 79 0.60 4.72 3.33
C LEU A 79 -0.87 5.11 3.55
N ILE A 80 -1.16 6.37 3.95
CA ILE A 80 -2.55 6.85 4.10
C ILE A 80 -3.27 6.87 2.74
N ILE A 81 -2.60 7.34 1.68
CA ILE A 81 -3.18 7.34 0.32
C ILE A 81 -3.46 5.90 -0.12
N GLY A 82 -2.50 4.99 0.05
CA GLY A 82 -2.67 3.57 -0.25
C GLY A 82 -3.81 2.94 0.55
N LEU A 83 -3.88 3.21 1.85
CA LEU A 83 -4.98 2.77 2.74
C LEU A 83 -6.34 3.25 2.25
N GLY A 84 -6.46 4.53 1.90
CA GLY A 84 -7.70 5.10 1.38
C GLY A 84 -8.13 4.44 0.08
N ALA A 85 -7.20 4.27 -0.87
CA ALA A 85 -7.45 3.61 -2.14
C ALA A 85 -7.86 2.13 -1.95
N SER A 86 -7.14 1.41 -1.09
CA SER A 86 -7.48 0.04 -0.69
C SER A 86 -8.85 -0.07 -0.03
N GLY A 87 -9.20 0.87 0.87
CA GLY A 87 -10.49 0.88 1.55
C GLY A 87 -11.65 1.09 0.59
N VAL A 88 -11.52 2.03 -0.35
CA VAL A 88 -12.54 2.26 -1.38
C VAL A 88 -12.67 1.05 -2.30
N GLY A 89 -11.56 0.51 -2.79
CA GLY A 89 -11.59 -0.66 -3.67
C GLY A 89 -12.11 -1.92 -2.97
N PHE A 90 -11.77 -2.13 -1.70
CA PHE A 90 -12.34 -3.19 -0.88
C PHE A 90 -13.86 -3.02 -0.72
N TYR A 91 -14.32 -1.83 -0.32
CA TYR A 91 -15.74 -1.55 -0.11
C TYR A 91 -16.56 -1.83 -1.37
N LEU A 92 -16.11 -1.32 -2.51
CA LEU A 92 -16.79 -1.54 -3.79
C LEU A 92 -16.69 -3.00 -4.24
N GLY A 93 -15.56 -3.67 -4.06
CA GLY A 93 -15.42 -5.10 -4.36
C GLY A 93 -16.38 -5.96 -3.53
N MET A 94 -16.53 -5.64 -2.25
CA MET A 94 -17.51 -6.26 -1.36
C MET A 94 -18.95 -6.06 -1.83
N ALA A 95 -19.29 -4.87 -2.32
CA ALA A 95 -20.61 -4.59 -2.86
C ALA A 95 -20.95 -5.36 -4.15
N HIS A 96 -19.94 -5.80 -4.92
CA HIS A 96 -20.12 -6.48 -6.22
C HIS A 96 -19.97 -8.02 -6.17
N GLY A 97 -19.90 -8.63 -4.99
CA GLY A 97 -19.81 -10.09 -4.84
C GLY A 97 -18.80 -10.56 -3.79
N GLY A 98 -17.98 -9.65 -3.25
CA GLY A 98 -17.07 -9.92 -2.14
C GLY A 98 -15.92 -10.87 -2.46
N LEU A 99 -15.24 -11.30 -1.41
CA LEU A 99 -13.98 -12.05 -1.48
C LEU A 99 -14.08 -13.41 -2.18
N PHE A 100 -15.30 -13.93 -2.32
CA PHE A 100 -15.56 -15.27 -2.85
C PHE A 100 -16.55 -15.29 -4.01
N GLY A 101 -16.99 -14.13 -4.52
CA GLY A 101 -17.88 -14.07 -5.70
C GLY A 101 -19.18 -14.86 -5.56
N GLY A 102 -19.72 -14.95 -4.35
CA GLY A 102 -20.91 -15.77 -4.05
C GLY A 102 -20.69 -17.27 -3.85
N LEU A 103 -19.45 -17.79 -3.90
CA LEU A 103 -19.17 -19.23 -3.68
C LEU A 103 -19.47 -19.73 -2.25
N LEU A 104 -19.57 -18.82 -1.28
CA LEU A 104 -19.86 -19.15 0.12
C LEU A 104 -21.30 -18.76 0.56
N GLY A 105 -22.18 -18.42 -0.40
CA GLY A 105 -23.55 -17.97 -0.15
C GLY A 105 -24.57 -18.67 -1.04
#